data_AF-A0A2N2GMY4-F1
#
_entry.id   AF-A0A2N2GMY4-F1
#
_cell.length_a   1.000
_cell.length_b   1.000
_cell.length_c   1.000
_cell.angle_alpha   90.00
_cell.angle_beta   90.00
_cell.angle_gamma   90.00
#
_symmetry.space_group_name_H-M   'P 1'
#
loop_
_entity.id
_entity.type
_entity.pdbx_description
1 polymer ?
#
loop_
_entity_poly.entity_id
_entity_poly.type
_entity_poly.pdbx_seq_one_letter_code
_entity_poly.pdbx_strand_id
1 'polypeptide(L)'
;AIIAAPREVFLRTGTTQADAETFINYPRSLNTVKIAVFLKETEKGLVSVSLRSKGTEHDVAQVAAAFGGGGHRNAAGCKLRDTGIDEVREKLLTELLPMVTR
;
A
#
# COMPACT_ATOMS: atom_id res chain seq x y z
N ALA A 1 5.65 5.15 5.61
CA ALA A 1 4.35 5.33 6.28
C ALA A 1 3.32 4.41 5.62
N ILE A 2 2.51 3.73 6.42
CA ILE A 2 1.45 2.83 5.94
C ILE A 2 0.12 3.37 6.46
N ILE A 3 -0.85 3.50 5.57
CA ILE A 3 -2.26 3.73 5.92
C ILE A 3 -3.09 2.55 5.42
N ALA A 4 -4.22 2.31 6.06
CA ALA A 4 -5.09 1.19 5.76
C ALA A 4 -6.56 1.60 5.80
N ALA A 5 -7.35 1.06 4.89
CA ALA A 5 -8.81 1.13 4.89
C ALA A 5 -9.35 -0.31 4.87
N PRO A 6 -9.58 -0.90 6.05
CA PRO A 6 -10.31 -2.16 6.18
C PRO A 6 -11.73 -2.06 5.62
N ARG A 7 -12.34 -3.21 5.31
CA ARG A 7 -13.68 -3.26 4.73
C ARG A 7 -14.73 -2.57 5.59
N GLU A 8 -14.59 -2.67 6.91
CA GLU A 8 -15.50 -2.06 7.89
C GLU A 8 -15.54 -0.53 7.77
N VAL A 9 -14.45 0.10 7.31
CA VAL A 9 -14.41 1.55 7.09
C VAL A 9 -15.38 1.92 5.97
N PHE A 10 -15.28 1.26 4.81
CA PHE A 10 -16.16 1.51 3.66
C PHE A 10 -17.63 1.23 3.98
N LEU A 11 -17.91 0.15 4.70
CA LEU A 11 -19.27 -0.19 5.12
C LEU A 11 -19.87 0.85 6.05
N ARG A 12 -19.08 1.34 7.02
CA ARG A 12 -19.55 2.32 8.01
C ARG A 12 -19.78 3.71 7.43
N THR A 13 -19.01 4.09 6.41
CA THR A 13 -19.09 5.42 5.78
C THR A 13 -19.97 5.45 4.53
N GLY A 14 -20.38 4.29 4.00
CA GLY A 14 -21.12 4.21 2.74
C GLY A 14 -20.29 4.61 1.52
N THR A 15 -18.96 4.47 1.60
CA THR A 15 -18.03 4.88 0.53
C THR A 15 -17.46 3.68 -0.22
N THR A 16 -16.83 3.96 -1.35
CA THR A 16 -16.22 2.99 -2.26
C THR A 16 -14.70 3.19 -2.36
N GLN A 17 -14.03 2.33 -3.13
CA GLN A 17 -12.60 2.50 -3.43
C GLN A 17 -12.26 3.81 -4.14
N ALA A 18 -13.18 4.31 -4.96
CA ALA A 18 -12.98 5.54 -5.72
C ALA A 18 -12.82 6.74 -4.78
N ASP A 19 -13.60 6.77 -3.70
CA ASP A 19 -13.54 7.84 -2.70
C ASP A 19 -12.20 7.91 -1.97
N ALA A 20 -11.46 6.80 -1.93
CA ALA A 20 -10.16 6.70 -1.28
C ALA A 20 -8.97 6.72 -2.26
N GLU A 21 -9.18 6.83 -3.57
CA GLU A 21 -8.13 6.64 -4.58
C GLU A 21 -6.91 7.55 -4.37
N THR A 22 -7.17 8.80 -3.97
CA THR A 22 -6.13 9.82 -3.75
C THR A 22 -5.48 9.76 -2.37
N PHE A 23 -5.95 8.90 -1.46
CA PHE A 23 -5.52 8.91 -0.06
C PHE A 23 -4.04 8.56 0.11
N ILE A 24 -3.47 7.80 -0.83
CA ILE A 24 -2.02 7.52 -0.86
C ILE A 24 -1.17 8.81 -0.92
N ASN A 25 -1.73 9.92 -1.40
CA ASN A 25 -1.05 11.21 -1.43
C ASN A 25 -0.86 11.84 -0.06
N TYR A 26 -1.71 11.54 0.94
CA TYR A 26 -1.56 12.10 2.30
C TYR A 26 -0.28 11.64 2.98
N PRO A 27 0.03 10.34 3.14
CA PRO A 27 1.31 9.93 3.69
C PRO A 27 2.48 10.32 2.77
N ARG A 28 2.26 10.35 1.44
CA ARG A 28 3.30 10.75 0.49
C ARG A 28 3.68 12.24 0.61
N SER A 29 2.76 13.13 0.98
CA SER A 29 3.05 14.57 1.07
C SER A 29 3.96 14.90 2.25
N LEU A 30 4.01 14.06 3.29
CA LEU A 30 4.85 14.27 4.46
C LEU A 30 6.35 14.24 4.12
N ASN A 31 7.08 15.28 4.49
CA ASN A 31 8.50 15.46 4.12
C ASN A 31 9.39 14.27 4.52
N THR A 32 9.17 13.71 5.70
CA THR A 32 9.97 12.61 6.25
C THR A 32 9.64 11.24 5.67
N VAL A 33 8.55 11.12 4.90
CA VAL A 33 8.13 9.85 4.31
C VAL A 33 8.89 9.57 3.01
N LYS A 34 9.74 8.54 3.04
CA LYS A 34 10.46 7.98 1.88
C LYS A 34 9.57 7.09 1.01
N ILE A 35 8.78 6.22 1.65
CA ILE A 35 7.85 5.29 1.03
C ILE A 35 6.47 5.40 1.72
N ALA A 36 5.43 5.59 0.93
CA ALA A 36 4.03 5.58 1.32
C ALA A 36 3.35 4.31 0.81
N VAL A 37 2.54 3.68 1.67
CA VAL A 37 1.78 2.48 1.35
C VAL A 37 0.32 2.70 1.72
N PHE A 38 -0.59 2.27 0.86
CA PHE A 38 -2.02 2.25 1.17
C PHE A 38 -2.60 0.86 0.92
N LEU A 39 -3.15 0.29 1.98
CA LEU A 39 -3.86 -0.98 1.98
C LEU A 39 -5.37 -0.71 1.93
N LYS A 40 -6.07 -1.40 1.03
CA LYS A 40 -7.53 -1.32 0.92
C LYS A 40 -8.11 -2.73 0.88
N GLU A 41 -9.05 -3.03 1.76
CA GLU A 41 -9.85 -4.25 1.71
C GLU A 41 -11.29 -3.88 1.39
N THR A 42 -11.76 -4.26 0.20
CA THR A 42 -13.08 -3.81 -0.29
C THR A 42 -14.05 -4.94 -0.48
N GLU A 43 -13.49 -6.11 -0.71
CA GLU A 43 -14.15 -7.38 -0.61
C GLU A 43 -13.38 -8.19 0.43
N LYS A 44 -14.10 -9.01 1.19
CA LYS A 44 -13.49 -9.85 2.22
C LYS A 44 -12.44 -10.75 1.56
N GLY A 45 -11.21 -10.72 2.09
CA GLY A 45 -10.13 -11.54 1.56
C GLY A 45 -9.44 -10.99 0.31
N LEU A 46 -9.81 -9.80 -0.18
CA LEU A 46 -9.15 -9.14 -1.30
C LEU A 46 -8.54 -7.80 -0.85
N VAL A 47 -7.21 -7.78 -0.76
CA VAL A 47 -6.45 -6.60 -0.33
C VAL A 47 -5.69 -6.00 -1.51
N SER A 48 -5.98 -4.74 -1.83
CA SER A 48 -5.21 -3.93 -2.78
C SER A 48 -4.12 -3.16 -2.05
N VAL A 49 -2.91 -3.21 -2.58
CA VAL A 49 -1.74 -2.47 -2.09
C VAL A 49 -1.35 -1.43 -3.13
N SER A 50 -1.24 -0.18 -2.71
CA SER A 50 -0.65 0.91 -3.50
C SER A 50 0.64 1.38 -2.85
N LEU A 51 1.72 1.42 -3.61
CA LEU A 51 3.05 1.84 -3.16
C LEU A 51 3.47 3.11 -3.90
N ARG A 52 4.04 4.07 -3.15
CA ARG A 52 4.65 5.28 -3.70
C ARG A 52 5.97 5.56 -3.00
N SER A 53 7.02 5.87 -3.74
CA SER A 53 8.28 6.34 -3.17
C SER A 53 8.66 7.73 -3.68
N LYS A 54 9.57 8.38 -2.97
CA LYS A 54 10.20 9.65 -3.36
C LYS A 54 11.62 9.42 -3.86
N GLY A 55 12.09 10.35 -4.69
CA GLY A 55 13.48 10.37 -5.16
C GLY A 55 13.81 9.15 -6.01
N THR A 56 15.07 8.73 -5.93
CA THR A 56 15.65 7.64 -6.71
C THR A 56 16.13 6.44 -5.91
N GLU A 57 16.16 6.56 -4.59
CA GLU A 57 16.76 5.58 -3.68
C GLU A 57 15.90 4.32 -3.48
N HIS A 58 14.58 4.40 -3.67
CA HIS A 58 13.65 3.32 -3.30
C HIS A 58 12.81 2.88 -4.49
N ASP A 59 13.07 1.68 -5.01
CA ASP A 59 12.29 1.05 -6.07
C ASP A 59 11.13 0.23 -5.50
N VAL A 60 9.92 0.80 -5.53
CA VAL A 60 8.72 0.10 -5.05
C VAL A 60 8.12 -0.86 -6.08
N ALA A 61 8.58 -0.86 -7.33
CA ALA A 61 8.14 -1.84 -8.31
C ALA A 61 8.69 -3.23 -7.98
N GLN A 62 9.91 -3.32 -7.45
CA GLN A 62 10.50 -4.57 -6.97
C GLN A 62 9.68 -5.18 -5.82
N VAL A 63 9.27 -4.35 -4.86
CA VAL A 63 8.37 -4.77 -3.77
C VAL A 63 7.05 -5.28 -4.35
N ALA A 64 6.41 -4.52 -5.23
CA ALA A 64 5.15 -4.96 -5.83
C ALA A 64 5.29 -6.28 -6.61
N ALA A 65 6.40 -6.48 -7.32
CA ALA A 65 6.69 -7.70 -8.07
C ALA A 65 6.83 -8.93 -7.16
N ALA A 66 7.45 -8.78 -5.96
CA ALA A 66 7.54 -9.85 -4.98
C ALA A 66 6.16 -10.36 -4.49
N PHE A 67 5.12 -9.51 -4.60
CA PHE A 67 3.73 -9.84 -4.30
C PHE A 67 2.88 -10.12 -5.55
N GLY A 68 3.51 -10.42 -6.70
CA GLY A 68 2.80 -10.73 -7.95
C GLY A 68 2.13 -9.53 -8.63
N GLY A 69 2.51 -8.31 -8.26
CA GLY A 69 2.07 -7.06 -8.89
C GLY A 69 3.15 -6.46 -9.80
N GLY A 70 3.14 -5.14 -9.90
CA GLY A 70 4.12 -4.41 -10.69
C GLY A 70 3.83 -2.91 -10.78
N GLY A 71 4.51 -2.24 -11.71
CA GLY A 71 4.33 -0.81 -11.97
C GLY A 71 5.65 -0.12 -12.25
N HIS A 72 5.73 1.16 -11.88
CA HIS A 72 6.92 1.97 -12.03
C HIS A 72 7.70 2.07 -10.72
N ARG A 73 8.98 2.40 -10.85
CA ARG A 73 9.91 2.55 -9.72
C ARG A 73 9.35 3.34 -8.54
N ASN A 74 8.62 4.42 -8.82
CA ASN A 74 8.06 5.31 -7.79
C ASN A 74 6.55 5.13 -7.57
N ALA A 75 5.88 4.27 -8.34
CA ALA A 75 4.44 4.06 -8.29
C ALA A 75 4.09 2.66 -8.78
N ALA A 76 3.80 1.78 -7.83
CA ALA A 76 3.50 0.38 -8.10
C ALA A 76 2.34 -0.12 -7.21
N GLY A 77 1.89 -1.34 -7.45
CA GLY A 77 0.85 -1.96 -6.63
C GLY A 77 0.65 -3.43 -6.93
N CYS A 78 -0.07 -4.10 -6.04
CA CYS A 78 -0.45 -5.49 -6.16
C CYS A 78 -1.84 -5.72 -5.55
N LYS A 79 -2.43 -6.89 -5.82
CA LYS A 79 -3.67 -7.34 -5.21
C LYS A 79 -3.46 -8.74 -4.69
N LEU A 80 -3.74 -8.96 -3.41
CA LEU A 80 -3.63 -10.26 -2.76
C LEU A 80 -5.03 -10.79 -2.46
N ARG A 81 -5.23 -12.08 -2.71
CA ARG A 81 -6.48 -12.81 -2.49
C ARG A 81 -6.32 -13.76 -1.30
N ASP A 82 -7.44 -14.18 -0.75
CA ASP A 82 -7.54 -15.14 0.36
C ASP A 82 -6.71 -14.76 1.58
N THR A 83 -6.61 -13.45 1.88
CA THR A 83 -5.78 -12.91 2.97
C THR A 83 -6.41 -11.68 3.62
N GLY A 84 -6.06 -11.40 4.87
CA GLY A 84 -6.53 -10.23 5.62
C GLY A 84 -5.57 -9.05 5.55
N ILE A 85 -6.08 -7.83 5.79
CA ILE A 85 -5.30 -6.59 5.71
C ILE A 85 -4.08 -6.58 6.66
N ASP A 86 -4.21 -7.18 7.85
CA ASP A 86 -3.13 -7.24 8.84
C ASP A 86 -2.01 -8.19 8.41
N GLU A 87 -2.35 -9.34 7.82
CA GLU A 87 -1.36 -10.29 7.29
C GLU A 87 -0.56 -9.66 6.14
N VAL A 88 -1.25 -8.96 5.23
CA VAL A 88 -0.60 -8.23 4.13
C VAL A 88 0.31 -7.12 4.68
N ARG A 89 -0.12 -6.42 5.73
CA ARG A 89 0.68 -5.37 6.38
C ARG A 89 1.99 -5.93 6.94
N GLU A 90 1.96 -7.06 7.64
CA GLU A 90 3.16 -7.67 8.23
C GLU A 90 4.14 -8.17 7.17
N LYS A 91 3.63 -8.81 6.09
CA LYS A 91 4.46 -9.22 4.96
C LYS A 91 5.12 -8.02 4.28
N LEU A 92 4.38 -6.93 4.08
CA LEU A 92 4.92 -5.70 3.50
C LEU A 92 5.96 -5.03 4.39
N LEU A 93 5.76 -5.02 5.71
CA LEU A 93 6.75 -4.49 6.64
C LEU A 93 8.07 -5.27 6.55
N THR A 94 7.99 -6.59 6.47
CA THR A 94 9.15 -7.46 6.32
C THR A 94 9.97 -7.11 5.06
N GLU A 95 9.29 -6.87 3.94
CA GLU A 95 9.94 -6.50 2.66
C GLU A 95 10.47 -5.05 2.65
N LEU A 96 9.74 -4.11 3.27
CA LEU A 96 10.05 -2.68 3.20
C LEU A 96 11.07 -2.21 4.25
N LEU A 97 11.13 -2.82 5.42
CA LEU A 97 12.03 -2.39 6.51
C LEU A 97 13.50 -2.31 6.05
N PRO A 98 14.07 -3.33 5.38
CA PRO A 98 15.47 -3.29 4.92
C PRO A 98 15.77 -2.17 3.92
N MET A 99 14.75 -1.62 3.25
CA MET A 99 14.89 -0.53 2.29
C MET A 99 14.99 0.85 2.95
N VAL A 100 14.43 1.02 4.16
CA VAL A 100 14.29 2.35 4.80
C VAL A 100 15.14 2.55 6.04
N THR A 101 15.68 1.46 6.61
CA THR A 101 16.57 1.49 7.79
C THR A 101 18.06 1.59 7.45
N ARG A 102 18.38 1.93 6.20
CA ARG A 102 19.74 2.25 5.76
C ARG A 102 20.03 3.73 5.86
#